data_AF-A0A3M8GMR0-F1
#
_entry.id   AF-A0A3M8GMR0-F1
#
_cell.length_a   1.000
_cell.length_b   1.000
_cell.length_c   1.000
_cell.angle_alpha   90.00
_cell.angle_beta   90.00
_cell.angle_gamma   90.00
#
_symmetry.space_group_name_H-M   'P 1'
#
loop_
_entity.id
_entity.type
_entity.pdbx_description
1 polymer ?
#
loop_
_entity_poly.entity_id
_entity_poly.type
_entity_poly.pdbx_seq_one_letter_code
_entity_poly.pdbx_strand_id
1 'polypeptide(L)'
;MRYLVAFLLISIFIFSACEDRDDNLNGPNVRIENNSGQNFRFVQVRSENDSIFYENIAPEGFSNYLEYDIAYQQDTLTIETDSTEVRFVPDSISDPLPLGLYTYKININAEGEVEFTFKVD
;
A
#
# COMPACT_ATOMS: atom_id res chain seq x y z
N MET A 1 45.76 2.97 -6.34
CA MET A 1 45.22 2.42 -5.08
C MET A 1 43.97 3.14 -4.56
N ARG A 2 43.85 4.48 -4.60
CA ARG A 2 42.65 5.19 -4.11
C ARG A 2 41.34 4.84 -4.85
N TYR A 3 41.40 4.63 -6.17
CA TYR A 3 40.22 4.29 -6.99
C TYR A 3 39.70 2.85 -6.78
N LEU A 4 40.55 1.92 -6.34
CA LEU A 4 40.17 0.53 -6.05
C LEU A 4 39.31 0.43 -4.78
N VAL A 5 39.60 1.25 -3.77
CA VAL A 5 38.83 1.32 -2.52
C VAL A 5 37.44 1.93 -2.78
N ALA A 6 37.36 2.95 -3.64
CA ALA A 6 36.09 3.56 -4.03
C ALA A 6 35.19 2.57 -4.80
N PHE A 7 35.77 1.76 -5.70
CA PHE A 7 35.02 0.75 -6.46
C PHE A 7 34.51 -0.38 -5.56
N LEU A 8 35.32 -0.81 -4.57
CA LEU A 8 34.93 -1.81 -3.58
C LEU A 8 33.76 -1.32 -2.71
N LEU A 9 33.79 -0.07 -2.25
CA LEU A 9 32.72 0.52 -1.44
C LEU A 9 31.39 0.66 -2.21
N ILE A 10 31.45 0.99 -3.51
CA ILE A 10 30.26 1.04 -4.36
C ILE A 10 29.69 -0.37 -4.57
N SER A 11 30.53 -1.39 -4.74
CA SER A 11 30.06 -2.76 -4.95
C SER A 11 29.30 -3.33 -3.75
N ILE A 12 29.71 -3.00 -2.52
CA ILE A 12 29.05 -3.46 -1.29
C ILE A 12 27.63 -2.87 -1.15
N PHE A 13 27.44 -1.61 -1.56
CA PHE A 13 26.12 -0.96 -1.52
C PHE A 13 25.11 -1.53 -2.50
N ILE A 14 25.56 -2.13 -3.61
CA ILE A 14 24.66 -2.68 -4.63
C ILE A 14 24.09 -4.04 -4.17
N PHE A 15 24.81 -4.79 -3.33
CA PHE A 15 24.35 -6.10 -2.84
C PHE A 15 23.35 -6.01 -1.68
N SER A 16 23.33 -4.92 -0.91
CA SER A 16 22.31 -4.69 0.15
C SER A 16 20.95 -4.23 -0.40
N ALA A 17 20.83 -4.01 -1.71
CA ALA A 17 19.58 -3.58 -2.34
C ALA A 17 18.75 -4.75 -2.91
N CYS A 18 19.16 -6.00 -2.66
CA CYS A 18 18.58 -7.20 -3.25
C CYS A 18 18.20 -8.24 -2.20
N GLU A 19 17.71 -7.79 -1.05
CA GLU A 19 16.89 -8.64 -0.16
C GLU A 19 15.50 -8.70 -0.81
N ASP A 20 14.98 -9.91 -1.09
CA ASP A 20 13.64 -10.01 -1.65
C ASP A 20 12.63 -9.52 -0.61
N ARG A 21 11.57 -8.83 -1.06
CA ARG A 21 10.68 -8.10 -0.15
C ARG A 21 9.90 -9.02 0.79
N ASP A 22 9.79 -10.30 0.45
CA ASP A 22 9.07 -11.32 1.20
C ASP A 22 9.96 -12.15 2.14
N ASP A 23 11.28 -11.98 2.11
CA ASP A 23 12.23 -12.81 2.88
C ASP A 23 12.12 -12.64 4.41
N ASN A 24 11.54 -11.54 4.90
CA ASN A 24 11.50 -11.17 6.32
C ASN A 24 10.16 -10.54 6.80
N LEU A 25 9.02 -11.01 6.28
CA LEU A 25 7.70 -10.50 6.72
C LEU A 25 7.33 -11.02 8.12
N ASN A 26 6.90 -10.12 9.02
CA ASN A 26 6.37 -10.47 10.34
C ASN A 26 4.83 -10.40 10.41
N GLY A 27 4.19 -9.81 9.40
CA GLY A 27 2.75 -9.67 9.26
C GLY A 27 2.32 -9.54 7.80
N PRO A 28 1.00 -9.60 7.51
CA PRO A 28 0.50 -9.22 6.20
C PRO A 28 0.95 -7.80 5.87
N ASN A 29 1.40 -7.59 4.64
CA ASN A 29 1.86 -6.30 4.16
C ASN A 29 0.92 -5.84 3.04
N VAL A 30 0.30 -4.69 3.23
CA VAL A 30 -0.69 -4.14 2.29
C VAL A 30 -0.14 -2.86 1.68
N ARG A 31 -0.40 -2.66 0.39
CA ARG A 31 -0.24 -1.36 -0.28
C ARG A 31 -1.55 -0.96 -0.95
N ILE A 32 -1.63 0.32 -1.29
CA ILE A 32 -2.71 0.87 -2.10
C ILE A 32 -2.24 1.04 -3.55
N GLU A 33 -3.05 0.56 -4.49
CA GLU A 33 -2.96 0.90 -5.91
C GLU A 33 -4.08 1.90 -6.21
N ASN A 34 -3.72 3.14 -6.54
CA ASN A 34 -4.66 4.14 -7.03
C ASN A 34 -4.88 3.91 -8.52
N ASN A 35 -6.00 3.31 -8.89
CA ASN A 35 -6.41 3.10 -10.28
C ASN A 35 -7.49 4.11 -10.69
N SER A 36 -7.42 5.32 -10.13
CA SER A 36 -8.26 6.44 -10.53
C SER A 36 -7.44 7.51 -11.25
N GLY A 37 -8.14 8.39 -11.97
CA GLY A 37 -7.53 9.57 -12.58
C GLY A 37 -7.20 10.71 -11.60
N GLN A 38 -7.44 10.54 -10.30
CA GLN A 38 -7.28 11.58 -9.28
C GLN A 38 -6.13 11.22 -8.33
N ASN A 39 -5.47 12.23 -7.77
CA ASN A 39 -4.48 12.02 -6.74
C ASN A 39 -5.17 11.66 -5.41
N PHE A 40 -4.72 10.60 -4.74
CA PHE A 40 -5.12 10.34 -3.36
C PHE A 40 -4.13 11.04 -2.45
N ARG A 41 -4.56 12.12 -1.82
CA ARG A 41 -3.75 12.81 -0.81
C ARG A 41 -3.57 11.93 0.40
N PHE A 42 -4.64 11.25 0.78
CA PHE A 42 -4.69 10.39 1.95
C PHE A 42 -5.62 9.21 1.75
N VAL A 43 -5.21 8.03 2.19
CA VAL A 43 -6.08 6.87 2.35
C VAL A 43 -5.90 6.36 3.77
N GLN A 44 -6.97 6.49 4.55
CA GLN A 44 -7.09 5.90 5.87
C GLN A 44 -7.74 4.53 5.75
N VAL A 45 -7.06 3.50 6.25
CA VAL A 45 -7.57 2.14 6.40
C VAL A 45 -7.95 1.92 7.85
N ARG A 46 -9.16 1.40 8.08
CA ARG A 46 -9.87 1.31 9.37
C ARG A 46 -10.26 2.68 9.93
N SER A 47 -11.23 2.68 10.85
CA SER A 47 -11.57 3.86 11.63
C SER A 47 -11.14 3.62 13.08
N GLU A 48 -10.66 4.66 13.77
CA GLU A 48 -10.27 4.66 15.20
C GLU A 48 -8.82 4.23 15.50
N ASN A 49 -8.59 3.54 16.62
CA ASN A 49 -7.29 3.44 17.31
C ASN A 49 -6.17 2.70 16.56
N ASP A 50 -6.49 2.00 15.47
CA ASP A 50 -5.53 1.22 14.67
C ASP A 50 -5.59 1.64 13.18
N SER A 51 -5.78 2.93 12.95
CA SER A 51 -5.83 3.50 11.59
C SER A 51 -4.45 3.45 10.95
N ILE A 52 -4.39 2.92 9.73
CA ILE A 52 -3.18 2.93 8.90
C ILE A 52 -3.38 3.93 7.78
N PHE A 53 -2.35 4.73 7.51
CA PHE A 53 -2.44 5.87 6.63
C PHE A 53 -1.45 5.77 5.48
N TYR A 54 -1.96 5.97 4.26
CA TYR A 54 -1.16 6.08 3.06
C TYR A 54 -1.28 7.49 2.49
N GLU A 55 -0.17 8.07 2.08
CA GLU A 55 -0.11 9.46 1.65
C GLU A 55 0.38 9.58 0.20
N ASN A 56 -0.12 10.60 -0.49
CA ASN A 56 0.36 11.06 -1.80
C ASN A 56 0.49 9.94 -2.84
N ILE A 57 -0.61 9.21 -3.07
CA ILE A 57 -0.65 8.15 -4.08
C ILE A 57 -1.14 8.76 -5.39
N ALA A 58 -0.18 8.95 -6.30
CA ALA A 58 -0.45 9.50 -7.63
C ALA A 58 -1.50 8.70 -8.41
N PRO A 59 -2.20 9.32 -9.38
CA PRO A 59 -3.06 8.61 -10.32
C PRO A 59 -2.32 7.44 -10.98
N GLU A 60 -2.98 6.29 -11.11
CA GLU A 60 -2.40 5.05 -11.64
C GLU A 60 -1.12 4.58 -10.90
N GLY A 61 -0.93 5.03 -9.66
CA GLY A 61 0.26 4.83 -8.84
C GLY A 61 0.08 3.81 -7.71
N PHE A 62 1.20 3.49 -7.06
CA PHE A 62 1.25 2.60 -5.90
C PHE A 62 1.82 3.33 -4.70
N SER A 63 1.28 3.04 -3.51
CA SER A 63 1.95 3.36 -2.25
C SER A 63 3.08 2.36 -1.98
N ASN A 64 3.86 2.66 -0.94
CA ASN A 64 4.69 1.64 -0.30
C ASN A 64 3.80 0.61 0.41
N TYR A 65 4.36 -0.58 0.63
CA TYR A 65 3.80 -1.56 1.55
C TYR A 65 3.93 -1.06 2.98
N LEU A 66 2.88 -1.26 3.76
CA LEU A 66 2.88 -1.09 5.21
C LEU A 66 2.53 -2.44 5.84
N GLU A 67 3.21 -2.75 6.95
CA GLU A 67 2.98 -3.98 7.72
C GLU A 67 1.75 -3.82 8.62
N TYR A 68 0.96 -4.89 8.72
CA TYR A 68 -0.26 -4.96 9.50
C TYR A 68 -0.12 -6.09 10.53
N ASP A 69 -0.58 -5.86 11.76
CA ASP A 69 -0.75 -6.95 12.73
C ASP A 69 -1.83 -7.95 12.26
N ILE A 70 -2.93 -7.42 11.71
CA ILE A 70 -4.06 -8.18 11.15
C ILE A 70 -4.60 -7.43 9.94
N ALA A 71 -4.68 -8.07 8.77
CA ALA A 71 -5.30 -7.48 7.58
C ALA A 71 -6.46 -8.35 7.07
N TYR A 72 -7.31 -7.79 6.20
CA TYR A 72 -8.48 -8.47 5.64
C TYR A 72 -8.52 -8.29 4.13
N GLN A 73 -9.34 -9.06 3.41
CA GLN A 73 -9.47 -8.87 1.97
C GLN A 73 -10.08 -7.51 1.61
N GLN A 74 -10.96 -7.00 2.47
CA GLN A 74 -11.53 -5.67 2.35
C GLN A 74 -11.55 -5.04 3.74
N ASP A 75 -11.34 -3.73 3.79
CA ASP A 75 -11.37 -2.96 5.02
C ASP A 75 -12.12 -1.64 4.77
N THR A 76 -12.53 -0.98 5.84
CA THR A 76 -13.12 0.35 5.75
C THR A 76 -12.06 1.34 5.30
N LEU A 77 -12.38 2.14 4.29
CA LEU A 77 -11.50 3.16 3.77
C LEU A 77 -12.14 4.54 3.86
N THR A 78 -11.35 5.54 4.25
CA THR A 78 -11.64 6.95 3.97
C THR A 78 -10.55 7.47 3.03
N ILE A 79 -10.94 7.97 1.86
CA ILE A 79 -10.03 8.44 0.82
C ILE A 79 -10.24 9.94 0.63
N GLU A 80 -9.20 10.72 0.88
CA GLU A 80 -9.16 12.16 0.63
C GLU A 80 -8.44 12.42 -0.71
N THR A 81 -9.16 13.00 -1.66
CA THR A 81 -8.60 13.52 -2.91
C THR A 81 -8.39 15.03 -2.81
N ASP A 82 -7.93 15.66 -3.90
CA ASP A 82 -7.79 17.11 -3.95
C ASP A 82 -9.14 17.86 -3.89
N SER A 83 -10.25 17.19 -4.21
CA SER A 83 -11.55 17.82 -4.38
C SER A 83 -12.66 17.27 -3.48
N THR A 84 -12.51 16.05 -2.98
CA THR A 84 -13.55 15.37 -2.20
C THR A 84 -12.98 14.36 -1.22
N GLU A 85 -13.77 14.03 -0.22
CA GLU A 85 -13.58 12.86 0.63
C GLU A 85 -14.63 11.82 0.26
N VAL A 86 -14.22 10.56 0.11
CA VAL A 86 -15.14 9.43 -0.13
C VAL A 86 -14.84 8.31 0.84
N ARG A 87 -15.87 7.55 1.21
CA ARG A 87 -15.76 6.46 2.18
C ARG A 87 -16.26 5.16 1.58
N PHE A 88 -15.49 4.09 1.79
CA PHE A 88 -15.87 2.72 1.47
C PHE A 88 -16.08 1.93 2.75
N VAL A 89 -17.15 1.15 2.81
CA VAL A 89 -17.45 0.23 3.90
C VAL A 89 -17.75 -1.13 3.28
N PRO A 90 -17.01 -2.19 3.63
CA PRO A 90 -17.30 -3.52 3.11
C PRO A 90 -18.59 -4.08 3.71
N ASP A 91 -19.36 -4.80 2.89
CA ASP A 91 -20.60 -5.46 3.33
C ASP A 91 -20.36 -6.62 4.30
N SER A 92 -19.16 -7.22 4.23
CA SER A 92 -18.74 -8.32 5.09
C SER A 92 -17.22 -8.29 5.28
N ILE A 93 -16.76 -8.82 6.42
CA ILE A 93 -15.33 -8.93 6.74
C ILE A 93 -14.91 -10.38 6.54
N SER A 94 -13.78 -10.60 5.86
CA SER A 94 -13.21 -11.92 5.65
C SER A 94 -12.53 -12.46 6.90
N ASP A 95 -12.04 -13.71 6.84
CA ASP A 95 -11.02 -14.15 7.78
C ASP A 95 -9.73 -13.30 7.62
N PRO A 96 -8.91 -13.19 8.69
CA PRO A 96 -7.60 -12.53 8.61
C PRO A 96 -6.72 -13.07 7.49
N LEU A 97 -6.01 -12.18 6.82
CA LEU A 97 -5.03 -12.54 5.81
C LEU A 97 -3.81 -13.24 6.45
N PRO A 98 -3.25 -14.26 5.79
CA PRO A 98 -1.98 -14.85 6.21
C PRO A 98 -0.81 -13.89 5.94
N LEU A 99 0.40 -14.32 6.28
CA LEU A 99 1.63 -13.63 5.89
C LEU A 99 1.72 -13.56 4.36
N GLY A 100 2.00 -12.37 3.83
CA GLY A 100 2.11 -12.14 2.39
C GLY A 100 2.05 -10.67 2.01
N LEU A 101 2.23 -10.42 0.72
CA LEU A 101 2.09 -9.11 0.09
C LEU A 101 0.73 -9.00 -0.60
N TYR A 102 0.02 -7.91 -0.35
CA TYR A 102 -1.33 -7.68 -0.85
C TYR A 102 -1.52 -6.26 -1.37
N THR A 103 -2.40 -6.12 -2.35
CA THR A 103 -2.75 -4.82 -2.92
C THR A 103 -4.24 -4.55 -2.78
N TYR A 104 -4.60 -3.42 -2.17
CA TYR A 104 -5.92 -2.83 -2.28
C TYR A 104 -5.92 -1.89 -3.49
N LYS A 105 -6.50 -2.37 -4.59
CA LYS A 105 -6.71 -1.57 -5.80
C LYS A 105 -8.01 -0.79 -5.66
N ILE A 106 -7.89 0.52 -5.72
CA ILE A 106 -8.98 1.46 -5.49
C ILE A 106 -9.19 2.29 -6.75
N ASN A 107 -10.42 2.37 -7.22
CA ASN A 107 -10.85 3.33 -8.23
C ASN A 107 -12.02 4.17 -7.67
N ILE A 108 -12.17 5.39 -8.18
CA ILE A 108 -13.34 6.24 -7.91
C ILE A 108 -13.98 6.52 -9.26
N ASN A 109 -15.21 6.03 -9.47
CA ASN A 109 -15.91 6.19 -10.74
C ASN A 109 -16.44 7.63 -10.93
N ALA A 110 -17.08 7.91 -12.07
CA ALA A 110 -17.56 9.24 -12.42
C ALA A 110 -18.68 9.74 -11.47
N GLU A 111 -19.37 8.81 -10.83
CA GLU A 111 -20.44 9.03 -9.86
C GLU A 111 -19.90 9.26 -8.43
N GLY A 112 -18.59 9.10 -8.22
CA GLY A 112 -17.95 9.26 -6.91
C GLY A 112 -18.02 8.00 -6.02
N GLU A 113 -18.41 6.86 -6.58
CA GLU A 113 -18.44 5.59 -5.87
C GLU A 113 -17.05 4.95 -5.88
N VAL A 114 -16.70 4.30 -4.77
CA VAL A 114 -15.42 3.62 -4.59
C VAL A 114 -15.53 2.16 -5.07
N GLU A 115 -14.72 1.81 -6.04
CA GLU A 115 -14.53 0.43 -6.49
C GLU A 115 -13.29 -0.15 -5.80
N PHE A 116 -13.49 -1.12 -4.92
CA PHE A 116 -12.43 -1.81 -4.18
C PHE A 116 -12.17 -3.18 -4.80
N THR A 117 -10.93 -3.45 -5.20
CA THR A 117 -10.47 -4.78 -5.66
C THR A 117 -9.29 -5.26 -4.83
N PHE A 118 -9.41 -6.45 -4.23
CA PHE A 118 -8.32 -7.13 -3.53
C PHE A 118 -7.43 -7.92 -4.49
N LYS A 119 -6.11 -7.88 -4.29
CA LYS A 119 -5.14 -8.70 -5.01
C LYS A 119 -4.10 -9.31 -4.08
N VAL A 120 -3.66 -10.52 -4.41
CA VAL A 120 -2.45 -11.15 -3.87
C VAL A 120 -1.32 -10.88 -4.86
N ASP A 121 -0.17 -10.43 -4.34
CA ASP A 121 1.02 -10.12 -5.13
C ASP A 121 1.98 -11.32 -5.26
#